data_AF-A0A936AB35-F1
#
_entry.id   AF-A0A936AB35-F1
#
_cell.length_a   1.000
_cell.length_b   1.000
_cell.length_c   1.000
_cell.angle_alpha   90.00
_cell.angle_beta   90.00
_cell.angle_gamma   90.00
#
_symmetry.space_group_name_H-M   'P 1'
#
loop_
_entity.id
_entity.type
_entity.pdbx_description
1 polymer ?
#
loop_
_entity_poly.entity_id
_entity_poly.type
_entity_poly.pdbx_seq_one_letter_code
_entity_poly.pdbx_strand_id
1 'polypeptide(L)'
;MKNKLVSLGLGFVCSAFFLQAQDQPALTFSTINQIRVKEIIDTMIVFDPATLIETVRISKNKSISLELNNCKELGSDVSLGMIQIPANELLDCSSMYINCKPTGQLEFWTIHSFNMAVQLKGQALTKYTNKGPNFSDQIMQAMQNLQAGSTIYFESIQLEIPGIPVVKLSFGVDVN
;
A
#
# COMPACT_ATOMS: atom_id res chain seq x y z
N MET A 1 29.17 -37.88 -57.78
CA MET A 1 28.73 -38.58 -56.55
C MET A 1 29.70 -38.29 -55.41
N LYS A 2 29.35 -37.38 -54.49
CA LYS A 2 29.93 -37.29 -53.14
C LYS A 2 28.84 -36.76 -52.21
N ASN A 3 28.26 -37.64 -51.41
CA ASN A 3 27.36 -37.30 -50.30
C ASN A 3 28.13 -36.52 -49.25
N LYS A 4 27.57 -35.40 -48.79
CA LYS A 4 27.94 -34.79 -47.52
C LYS A 4 26.89 -35.15 -46.48
N LEU A 5 27.31 -35.99 -45.54
CA LEU A 5 26.74 -36.14 -44.20
C LEU A 5 27.27 -35.01 -43.29
N VAL A 6 26.74 -34.94 -42.06
CA VAL A 6 27.07 -34.07 -40.89
C VAL A 6 26.11 -32.88 -40.75
N SER A 7 25.41 -32.61 -39.65
CA SER A 7 25.02 -33.33 -38.42
C SER A 7 24.00 -32.40 -37.73
N LEU A 8 22.80 -32.86 -37.41
CA LEU A 8 22.31 -33.01 -36.03
C LEU A 8 22.91 -32.07 -34.97
N GLY A 9 22.02 -31.35 -34.28
CA GLY A 9 22.21 -30.99 -32.86
C GLY A 9 22.38 -29.50 -32.55
N LEU A 10 21.32 -28.70 -32.68
CA LEU A 10 21.22 -27.41 -31.98
C LEU A 10 19.76 -27.13 -31.63
N GLY A 11 19.30 -27.85 -30.61
CA GLY A 11 17.99 -27.64 -30.03
C GLY A 11 18.01 -28.10 -28.59
N PHE A 12 18.70 -27.37 -27.70
CA PHE A 12 18.58 -27.52 -26.24
C PHE A 12 19.34 -26.39 -25.52
N VAL A 13 18.93 -25.13 -25.70
CA VAL A 13 19.31 -24.04 -24.77
C VAL A 13 18.14 -23.05 -24.63
N CYS A 14 17.04 -23.48 -24.02
CA CYS A 14 15.98 -22.56 -23.58
C CYS A 14 15.42 -22.88 -22.19
N SER A 15 16.10 -23.74 -21.42
CA SER A 15 15.54 -24.30 -20.17
C SER A 15 16.46 -24.11 -18.98
N ALA A 16 16.92 -22.88 -18.72
CA ALA A 16 17.74 -22.59 -17.53
C ALA A 16 17.50 -21.20 -16.90
N PHE A 17 16.34 -20.58 -17.13
CA PHE A 17 15.96 -19.33 -16.46
C PHE A 17 14.55 -19.42 -15.87
N PHE A 18 14.29 -20.42 -15.03
CA PHE A 18 13.14 -20.41 -14.12
C PHE A 18 13.50 -21.20 -12.87
N LEU A 19 14.34 -20.63 -12.00
CA LEU A 19 14.64 -21.24 -10.70
C LEU A 19 15.21 -20.25 -9.69
N GLN A 20 14.63 -19.06 -9.56
CA GLN A 20 14.77 -18.23 -8.34
C GLN A 20 13.50 -17.41 -8.12
N ALA A 21 12.36 -18.11 -7.99
CA ALA A 21 11.21 -17.61 -7.25
C ALA A 21 11.10 -18.50 -6.01
N GLN A 22 10.74 -17.88 -4.88
CA GLN A 22 10.56 -18.48 -3.55
C GLN A 22 11.81 -18.49 -2.68
N ASP A 23 12.02 -17.35 -2.00
CA ASP A 23 12.27 -17.35 -0.55
C ASP A 23 11.86 -15.99 0.04
N GLN A 24 10.71 -15.45 -0.40
CA GLN A 24 10.03 -14.44 0.40
C GLN A 24 9.10 -15.19 1.37
N PRO A 25 9.28 -15.07 2.69
CA PRO A 25 8.34 -15.65 3.64
C PRO A 25 6.97 -15.02 3.40
N ALA A 26 6.06 -15.80 2.83
CA ALA A 26 4.66 -15.43 2.75
C ALA A 26 4.10 -15.50 4.17
N LEU A 27 3.97 -14.36 4.85
CA LEU A 27 3.20 -14.33 6.08
C LEU A 27 1.77 -14.78 5.77
N THR A 28 1.28 -15.70 6.58
CA THR A 28 -0.11 -16.16 6.50
C THR A 28 -1.04 -15.03 6.93
N PHE A 29 -2.28 -15.01 6.42
CA PHE A 29 -3.34 -14.06 6.79
C PHE A 29 -3.58 -13.90 8.31
N SER A 30 -3.02 -14.77 9.16
CA SER A 30 -3.04 -14.65 10.63
C SER A 30 -2.38 -13.38 11.17
N THR A 31 -1.53 -12.71 10.38
CA THR A 31 -0.86 -11.44 10.75
C THR A 31 -1.69 -10.21 10.34
N ILE A 32 -2.60 -10.31 9.37
CA ILE A 32 -3.44 -9.18 8.95
C ILE A 32 -4.75 -9.24 9.72
N ASN A 33 -5.00 -8.25 10.57
CA ASN A 33 -6.28 -8.14 11.24
C ASN A 33 -7.34 -7.57 10.27
N GLN A 34 -7.00 -6.45 9.62
CA GLN A 34 -7.93 -5.72 8.76
C GLN A 34 -7.19 -4.68 7.90
N ILE A 35 -7.65 -4.45 6.67
CA ILE A 35 -7.42 -3.17 5.98
C ILE A 35 -8.78 -2.50 5.78
N ARG A 36 -8.89 -1.23 6.15
CA ARG A 36 -10.14 -0.45 6.02
C ARG A 36 -9.86 1.01 5.76
N VAL A 37 -10.87 1.73 5.24
CA VAL A 37 -10.88 3.19 5.32
C VAL A 37 -11.33 3.61 6.72
N LYS A 38 -10.60 4.53 7.33
CA LYS A 38 -10.96 5.16 8.62
C LYS A 38 -11.21 6.65 8.39
N GLU A 39 -12.39 7.11 8.77
CA GLU A 39 -12.76 8.52 8.82
C GLU A 39 -12.61 9.04 10.26
N ILE A 40 -11.94 10.18 10.42
CA ILE A 40 -11.84 10.92 11.67
C ILE A 40 -12.46 12.29 11.44
N ILE A 41 -13.34 12.69 12.34
CA ILE A 41 -14.00 14.00 12.31
C ILE A 41 -13.47 14.81 13.49
N ASP A 42 -12.70 15.85 13.19
CA ASP A 42 -12.17 16.77 14.18
C ASP A 42 -13.01 18.04 14.21
N THR A 43 -13.38 18.50 15.40
CA THR A 43 -14.08 19.78 15.59
C THR A 43 -13.14 20.75 16.28
N MET A 44 -12.80 21.84 15.61
CA MET A 44 -12.03 22.94 16.18
C MET A 44 -12.93 24.14 16.40
N ILE A 45 -13.03 24.59 17.65
CA ILE A 45 -13.76 25.80 18.02
C ILE A 45 -12.73 26.91 18.18
N VAL A 46 -12.83 27.95 17.35
CA VAL A 46 -11.96 29.13 17.41
C VAL A 46 -12.80 30.30 17.91
N PHE A 47 -12.47 30.80 19.08
CA PHE A 47 -13.07 32.02 19.62
C PHE A 47 -12.12 33.20 19.41
N ASP A 48 -12.60 34.22 18.71
CA ASP A 48 -11.86 35.49 18.55
C ASP A 48 -12.32 36.48 19.64
N PRO A 49 -11.48 36.78 20.65
CA PRO A 49 -11.86 37.67 21.74
C PRO A 49 -11.98 39.14 21.31
N ALA A 50 -11.43 39.55 20.16
CA ALA A 50 -11.52 40.93 19.68
C ALA A 50 -12.88 41.21 19.00
N THR A 51 -13.45 40.20 18.32
CA THR A 51 -14.73 40.31 17.61
C THR A 51 -15.89 39.64 18.35
N LEU A 52 -15.59 38.86 19.41
CA LEU A 52 -16.53 38.02 20.16
C LEU A 52 -17.25 36.98 19.26
N ILE A 53 -16.64 36.62 18.13
CA ILE A 53 -17.16 35.65 17.19
C ILE A 53 -16.58 34.27 17.52
N GLU A 54 -17.45 33.28 17.62
CA GLU A 54 -17.08 31.87 17.68
C GLU A 54 -17.21 31.24 16.28
N THR A 55 -16.13 30.62 15.80
CA THR A 55 -16.11 29.87 14.55
C THR A 55 -15.92 28.40 14.84
N VAL A 56 -16.92 27.58 14.50
CA VAL A 56 -16.82 26.13 14.54
C VAL A 56 -16.31 25.63 13.19
N ARG A 57 -15.16 24.96 13.19
CA ARG A 57 -14.60 24.30 12.01
C ARG A 57 -14.67 22.79 12.19
N ILE A 58 -15.27 22.11 11.23
CA ILE A 58 -15.32 20.66 11.17
C ILE A 58 -14.34 20.21 10.08
N SER A 59 -13.33 19.43 10.47
CA SER A 59 -12.39 18.80 9.55
C SER A 59 -12.71 17.31 9.46
N LYS A 60 -12.76 16.79 8.24
CA LYS A 60 -12.91 15.36 7.99
C LYS A 60 -11.63 14.84 7.35
N ASN A 61 -11.00 13.85 7.99
CA ASN A 61 -9.78 13.22 7.52
C ASN A 61 -10.07 11.75 7.25
N LYS A 62 -9.94 11.32 6.00
CA LYS A 62 -10.06 9.91 5.62
C LYS A 62 -8.69 9.32 5.34
N SER A 63 -8.47 8.10 5.82
CA SER A 63 -7.20 7.40 5.68
C SER A 63 -7.37 5.93 5.42
N ILE A 64 -6.44 5.35 4.67
CA ILE A 64 -6.32 3.90 4.54
C ILE A 64 -5.59 3.38 5.77
N SER A 65 -6.26 2.59 6.60
CA SER A 65 -5.72 2.02 7.82
C SER A 65 -5.50 0.53 7.64
N LEU A 66 -4.25 0.10 7.74
CA LEU A 66 -3.86 -1.30 7.84
C LEU A 66 -3.63 -1.65 9.32
N GLU A 67 -4.41 -2.58 9.84
CA GLU A 67 -4.24 -3.14 11.19
C GLU A 67 -3.59 -4.53 11.09
N LEU A 68 -2.42 -4.66 11.71
CA LEU A 68 -1.64 -5.88 11.78
C LEU A 68 -1.64 -6.43 13.22
N ASN A 69 -1.70 -7.75 13.34
CA ASN A 69 -1.45 -8.50 14.55
C ASN A 69 -0.04 -9.11 14.50
N ASN A 70 0.58 -9.41 15.65
CA ASN A 70 1.82 -10.21 15.74
C ASN A 70 3.03 -9.66 14.97
N CYS A 71 3.22 -8.35 14.96
CA CYS A 71 4.21 -7.71 14.10
C CYS A 71 5.68 -7.88 14.50
N LYS A 72 5.96 -8.55 15.63
CA LYS A 72 7.33 -8.94 16.01
C LYS A 72 7.97 -9.88 14.99
N GLU A 73 7.16 -10.52 14.13
CA GLU A 73 7.61 -11.42 13.06
C GLU A 73 7.86 -10.71 11.72
N LEU A 74 7.57 -9.41 11.62
CA LEU A 74 7.87 -8.60 10.44
C LEU A 74 9.36 -8.23 10.43
N GLY A 75 10.21 -9.20 10.14
CA GLY A 75 11.67 -9.02 9.99
C GLY A 75 12.16 -9.02 8.54
N SER A 76 11.24 -9.05 7.56
CA SER A 76 11.54 -9.17 6.12
C SER A 76 10.47 -8.50 5.26
N ASP A 77 10.71 -8.41 3.95
CA ASP A 77 9.76 -7.84 2.99
C ASP A 77 8.48 -8.68 2.91
N VAL A 78 7.31 -8.04 3.05
CA VAL A 78 6.01 -8.71 3.10
C VAL A 78 5.04 -8.17 2.06
N SER A 79 4.32 -9.09 1.40
CA SER A 79 3.20 -8.78 0.50
C SER A 79 1.89 -9.36 1.05
N LEU A 80 0.88 -8.50 1.23
CA LEU A 80 -0.39 -8.81 1.90
C LEU A 80 -1.53 -9.17 0.93
N GLY A 81 -1.27 -9.19 -0.38
CA GLY A 81 -2.29 -9.46 -1.39
C GLY A 81 -3.25 -8.29 -1.66
N MET A 82 -4.46 -8.61 -2.12
CA MET A 82 -5.48 -7.65 -2.57
C MET A 82 -6.68 -7.63 -1.63
N ILE A 83 -7.25 -6.44 -1.42
CA ILE A 83 -8.54 -6.23 -0.74
C ILE A 83 -9.51 -5.53 -1.67
N GLN A 84 -10.81 -5.63 -1.38
CA GLN A 84 -11.82 -4.87 -2.11
C GLN A 84 -12.28 -3.67 -1.29
N ILE A 85 -12.26 -2.47 -1.87
CA ILE A 85 -12.80 -1.25 -1.26
C ILE A 85 -13.65 -0.49 -2.30
N PRO A 86 -14.87 -0.05 -1.95
CA PRO A 86 -15.69 0.77 -2.83
C PRO A 86 -15.05 2.10 -3.21
N ALA A 87 -15.23 2.52 -4.47
CA ALA A 87 -14.66 3.78 -4.96
C ALA A 87 -15.02 5.02 -4.10
N ASN A 88 -16.26 5.07 -3.59
CA ASN A 88 -16.75 6.18 -2.76
C ASN A 88 -16.12 6.24 -1.36
N GLU A 89 -15.64 5.11 -0.83
CA GLU A 89 -14.92 5.09 0.45
C GLU A 89 -13.50 5.63 0.29
N LEU A 90 -12.87 5.39 -0.86
CA LEU A 90 -11.54 5.90 -1.21
C LEU A 90 -11.54 7.37 -1.59
N LEU A 91 -12.72 7.93 -1.90
CA LEU A 91 -12.88 9.34 -2.19
C LEU A 91 -12.47 10.18 -0.96
N ASP A 92 -11.60 11.15 -1.21
CA ASP A 92 -11.02 12.07 -0.21
C ASP A 92 -10.07 11.42 0.80
N CYS A 93 -9.62 10.19 0.56
CA CYS A 93 -8.51 9.62 1.33
C CYS A 93 -7.24 10.45 1.11
N SER A 94 -6.67 10.96 2.20
CA SER A 94 -5.52 11.86 2.18
C SER A 94 -4.27 11.28 2.86
N SER A 95 -4.38 10.12 3.48
CA SER A 95 -3.24 9.49 4.18
C SER A 95 -3.39 7.97 4.33
N MET A 96 -2.29 7.35 4.74
CA MET A 96 -2.22 5.93 5.11
C MET A 96 -1.60 5.78 6.50
N TYR A 97 -2.14 4.84 7.29
CA TYR A 97 -1.60 4.48 8.60
C TYR A 97 -1.46 2.96 8.71
N ILE A 98 -0.38 2.53 9.36
CA ILE A 98 -0.16 1.13 9.69
C ILE A 98 -0.10 1.03 11.21
N ASN A 99 -1.06 0.30 11.77
CA ASN A 99 -1.15 0.06 13.20
C ASN A 99 -0.75 -1.37 13.47
N CYS A 100 0.19 -1.54 14.38
CA CYS A 100 0.57 -2.84 14.86
C CYS A 100 0.02 -3.07 16.26
N LYS A 101 -0.52 -4.27 16.52
CA LYS A 101 -0.89 -4.73 17.86
C LYS A 101 -0.01 -5.93 18.25
N PRO A 102 1.20 -5.73 18.79
CA PRO A 102 1.91 -6.81 19.46
C PRO A 102 1.25 -6.99 20.83
N THR A 103 0.51 -8.09 21.03
CA THR A 103 0.04 -8.50 22.37
C THR A 103 -0.88 -7.49 23.10
N GLY A 104 -1.77 -6.81 22.38
CA GLY A 104 -2.83 -5.97 22.98
C GLY A 104 -2.43 -4.53 23.32
N GLN A 105 -1.19 -4.11 23.05
CA GLN A 105 -0.79 -2.71 23.06
C GLN A 105 -0.80 -2.16 21.63
N LEU A 106 -1.25 -0.92 21.44
CA LEU A 106 -1.23 -0.24 20.14
C LEU A 106 0.14 0.41 19.94
N GLU A 107 0.88 -0.05 18.96
CA GLU A 107 2.10 0.60 18.48
C GLU A 107 1.83 1.24 17.12
N PHE A 108 2.07 2.54 17.04
CA PHE A 108 2.01 3.28 15.78
C PHE A 108 3.34 3.19 15.08
N TRP A 109 3.32 2.72 13.83
CA TRP A 109 4.51 2.62 13.01
C TRP A 109 4.62 3.83 12.10
N THR A 110 5.82 4.38 11.99
CA THR A 110 6.07 5.56 11.17
C THR A 110 6.33 5.13 9.74
N ILE A 111 5.52 5.63 8.80
CA ILE A 111 5.76 5.45 7.37
C ILE A 111 6.76 6.52 6.92
N HIS A 112 7.93 6.11 6.45
CA HIS A 112 8.92 7.03 5.87
C HIS A 112 8.64 7.33 4.40
N SER A 113 8.34 6.30 3.62
CA SER A 113 8.06 6.43 2.19
C SER A 113 7.32 5.20 1.67
N PHE A 114 6.68 5.35 0.52
CA PHE A 114 6.12 4.24 -0.24
C PHE A 114 6.02 4.61 -1.72
N ASN A 115 5.89 3.59 -2.56
CA ASN A 115 5.47 3.77 -3.95
C ASN A 115 3.99 3.40 -4.06
N MET A 116 3.25 4.14 -4.86
CA MET A 116 1.87 3.83 -5.19
C MET A 116 1.74 3.67 -6.69
N ALA A 117 1.12 2.60 -7.14
CA ALA A 117 0.81 2.39 -8.54
C ALA A 117 -0.72 2.31 -8.71
N VAL A 118 -1.26 3.08 -9.64
CA VAL A 118 -2.69 3.13 -9.94
C VAL A 118 -2.90 2.64 -11.36
N GLN A 119 -3.78 1.65 -11.52
CA GLN A 119 -4.29 1.23 -12.80
C GLN A 119 -5.76 1.62 -12.87
N LEU A 120 -6.07 2.70 -13.58
CA LEU A 120 -7.45 3.03 -13.89
C LEU A 120 -8.01 2.00 -14.88
N LYS A 121 -9.32 1.69 -14.78
CA LYS A 121 -9.97 0.72 -15.67
C LYS A 121 -9.68 1.00 -17.14
N GLY A 122 -9.06 0.03 -17.81
CA GLY A 122 -8.72 0.12 -19.24
C GLY A 122 -7.54 1.03 -19.56
N GLN A 123 -6.83 1.55 -18.56
CA GLN A 123 -5.66 2.41 -18.72
C GLN A 123 -4.38 1.70 -18.29
N ALA A 124 -3.24 2.28 -18.68
CA ALA A 124 -1.94 1.83 -18.24
C ALA A 124 -1.71 2.19 -16.76
N LEU A 125 -0.81 1.44 -16.12
CA LEU A 125 -0.36 1.70 -14.76
C LEU A 125 0.39 3.03 -14.68
N THR A 126 0.02 3.89 -13.72
CA THR A 126 0.74 5.12 -13.38
C THR A 126 1.36 4.97 -12.00
N LYS A 127 2.62 5.37 -11.82
CA LYS A 127 3.36 5.23 -10.56
C LYS A 127 3.65 6.57 -9.91
N TYR A 128 3.61 6.59 -8.58
CA TYR A 128 3.86 7.73 -7.71
C TYR A 128 4.81 7.30 -6.59
N THR A 129 5.66 8.21 -6.14
CA THR A 129 6.47 8.01 -4.92
C THR A 129 6.03 9.03 -3.89
N ASN A 130 5.82 8.58 -2.66
CA ASN A 130 5.37 9.40 -1.56
C ASN A 130 6.35 9.36 -0.39
N LYS A 131 6.51 10.50 0.30
CA LYS A 131 7.28 10.60 1.55
C LYS A 131 6.32 10.84 2.70
N GLY A 132 6.47 10.09 3.78
CA GLY A 132 5.57 10.14 4.92
C GLY A 132 4.23 9.43 4.69
N PRO A 133 3.33 9.49 5.68
CA PRO A 133 2.01 8.86 5.63
C PRO A 133 0.97 9.66 4.82
N ASN A 134 1.16 10.96 4.64
CA ASN A 134 0.20 11.83 3.96
C ASN A 134 0.41 11.80 2.45
N PHE A 135 -0.66 11.68 1.69
CA PHE A 135 -0.63 11.60 0.24
C PHE A 135 -0.27 12.95 -0.37
N SER A 136 0.59 12.92 -1.39
CA SER A 136 0.85 14.10 -2.23
C SER A 136 -0.38 14.50 -3.04
N ASP A 137 -0.42 15.74 -3.52
CA ASP A 137 -1.51 16.24 -4.37
C ASP A 137 -1.75 15.38 -5.61
N GLN A 138 -0.68 14.84 -6.19
CA GLN A 138 -0.75 13.96 -7.35
C GLN A 138 -1.45 12.62 -7.02
N ILE A 139 -1.16 12.06 -5.85
CA ILE A 139 -1.83 10.85 -5.37
C ILE A 139 -3.29 11.15 -5.05
N MET A 140 -3.59 12.25 -4.35
CA MET A 140 -4.97 12.63 -4.06
C MET A 140 -5.79 12.83 -5.34
N GLN A 141 -5.21 13.45 -6.37
CA GLN A 141 -5.85 13.60 -7.68
C GLN A 141 -6.06 12.24 -8.37
N ALA A 142 -5.12 11.29 -8.26
CA ALA A 142 -5.30 9.94 -8.78
C ALA A 142 -6.44 9.20 -8.07
N MET A 143 -6.54 9.34 -6.74
CA MET A 143 -7.61 8.75 -5.93
C MET A 143 -9.00 9.29 -6.31
N GLN A 144 -9.12 10.57 -6.67
CA GLN A 144 -10.38 11.17 -7.14
C GLN A 144 -10.88 10.60 -8.48
N ASN A 145 -9.99 10.01 -9.29
CA ASN A 145 -10.32 9.43 -10.59
C ASN A 145 -10.62 7.92 -10.52
N LEU A 146 -10.61 7.33 -9.32
CA LEU A 146 -10.91 5.92 -9.14
C LEU A 146 -12.37 5.63 -9.47
N GLN A 147 -12.57 4.48 -10.12
CA GLN A 147 -13.87 3.96 -10.50
C GLN A 147 -13.84 2.44 -10.34
N ALA A 148 -15.02 1.81 -10.28
CA ALA A 148 -15.13 0.36 -10.19
C ALA A 148 -14.33 -0.32 -11.33
N GLY A 149 -13.48 -1.28 -10.99
CA GLY A 149 -12.54 -1.95 -11.88
C GLY A 149 -11.17 -1.28 -12.00
N SER A 150 -10.89 -0.22 -11.24
CA SER A 150 -9.53 0.28 -11.01
C SER A 150 -8.81 -0.57 -9.97
N THR A 151 -7.48 -0.57 -9.99
CA THR A 151 -6.64 -1.24 -9.00
C THR A 151 -5.56 -0.28 -8.49
N ILE A 152 -5.28 -0.35 -7.20
CA ILE A 152 -4.21 0.41 -6.53
C ILE A 152 -3.22 -0.58 -5.93
N TYR A 153 -1.93 -0.30 -6.03
CA TYR A 153 -0.87 -1.05 -5.37
C TYR A 153 -0.07 -0.09 -4.50
N PHE A 154 0.04 -0.40 -3.22
CA PHE A 154 1.01 0.22 -2.33
C PHE A 154 2.21 -0.71 -2.27
N GLU A 155 3.34 -0.25 -2.81
CA GLU A 155 4.56 -1.02 -3.00
C GLU A 155 5.67 -0.44 -2.11
N SER A 156 6.52 -1.31 -1.55
CA SER A 156 7.74 -0.90 -0.84
C SER A 156 7.50 0.15 0.26
N ILE A 157 6.45 -0.01 1.06
CA ILE A 157 6.15 0.86 2.20
C ILE A 157 7.25 0.68 3.24
N GLN A 158 8.10 1.68 3.39
CA GLN A 158 9.21 1.67 4.34
C GLN A 158 8.73 2.12 5.71
N LEU A 159 8.86 1.21 6.67
CA LEU A 159 8.41 1.42 8.04
C LEU A 159 9.61 1.60 8.97
N GLU A 160 9.53 2.59 9.84
CA GLU A 160 10.39 2.69 11.01
C GLU A 160 9.65 2.15 12.23
N ILE A 161 10.28 1.14 12.82
CA ILE A 161 9.80 0.45 14.00
C ILE A 161 10.93 0.54 15.03
N PRO A 162 10.68 1.06 16.24
CA PRO A 162 11.72 1.19 17.26
C PRO A 162 12.42 -0.15 17.53
N GLY A 163 13.74 -0.19 17.30
CA GLY A 163 14.56 -1.37 17.55
C GLY A 163 14.46 -2.50 16.52
N ILE A 164 13.73 -2.32 15.42
CA ILE A 164 13.62 -3.31 14.33
C ILE A 164 14.16 -2.67 13.03
N PRO A 165 14.97 -3.39 12.22
CA PRO A 165 15.41 -2.91 10.91
C PRO A 165 14.23 -2.53 10.01
N VAL A 166 14.47 -1.64 9.04
CA VAL A 166 13.42 -1.19 8.11
C VAL A 166 12.73 -2.39 7.45
N VAL A 167 11.41 -2.44 7.61
CA VAL A 167 10.54 -3.45 6.99
C VAL A 167 9.89 -2.82 5.77
N LYS A 168 9.82 -3.58 4.66
CA LYS A 168 9.00 -3.20 3.51
C LYS A 168 7.72 -3.99 3.49
N LEU A 169 6.62 -3.27 3.36
CA LEU A 169 5.29 -3.85 3.23
C LEU A 169 4.69 -3.48 1.88
N SER A 170 3.95 -4.40 1.27
CA SER A 170 3.17 -4.13 0.07
C SER A 170 1.77 -4.73 0.17
N PHE A 171 0.77 -4.05 -0.38
CA PHE A 171 -0.60 -4.54 -0.50
C PHE A 171 -1.29 -3.85 -1.67
N GLY A 172 -2.39 -4.41 -2.17
CA GLY A 172 -3.20 -3.76 -3.19
C GLY A 172 -4.67 -3.67 -2.83
N VAL A 173 -5.37 -2.81 -3.56
CA VAL A 173 -6.79 -2.51 -3.42
C VAL A 173 -7.43 -2.65 -4.80
N ASP A 174 -8.36 -3.58 -4.93
CA ASP A 174 -9.29 -3.67 -6.05
C ASP A 174 -10.50 -2.79 -5.75
N VAL A 175 -10.77 -1.84 -6.64
CA VAL A 175 -11.87 -0.89 -6.48
C VAL A 175 -13.14 -1.50 -7.04
N ASN A 176 -14.18 -1.64 -6.22
CA ASN A 176 -15.50 -2.15 -6.64
C ASN A 176 -16.59 -1.08 -6.71
#